data_AF-A0A2N2D0I3-F1
#
_entry.id   AF-A0A2N2D0I3-F1
#
_cell.length_a   1.000
_cell.length_b   1.000
_cell.length_c   1.000
_cell.angle_alpha   90.00
_cell.angle_beta   90.00
_cell.angle_gamma   90.00
#
_symmetry.space_group_name_H-M   'P 1'
#
loop_
_entity.id
_entity.type
_entity.pdbx_description
1 polymer ?
#
loop_
_entity_poly.entity_id
_entity_poly.type
_entity_poly.pdbx_seq_one_letter_code
_entity_poly.pdbx_strand_id
1 'polypeptide(L)'
;MIDRIAYTQPQYMPGVNLAGGRSALGGVASPNQVGLDLSAEKVSGSRSILADRGMETATIERATQKNSASEKMLKQTGQKECETCKERTYQDGSNDPGVSFKAPTHISPENAGAAVAAHEGEHVQRERAKAGTENKEVIAQSVRVYTSVCPECGKSYVAGGETVTTTRTTTATTKAKPYEPGQNIDLYA
;
A
#
# COMPACT_ATOMS: atom_id res chain seq x y z
N MET A 1 -1.56 -7.52 -11.89
CA MET A 1 -1.47 -8.57 -10.85
C MET A 1 -1.64 -7.85 -9.52
N ILE A 2 -2.66 -8.19 -8.76
CA ILE A 2 -3.00 -7.53 -7.48
C ILE A 2 -2.30 -8.35 -6.40
N ASP A 3 -1.25 -7.81 -5.80
CA ASP A 3 -0.59 -8.48 -4.68
C ASP A 3 -1.49 -8.39 -3.45
N ARG A 4 -2.07 -9.54 -3.10
CA ARG A 4 -2.97 -9.73 -1.97
C ARG A 4 -2.13 -9.90 -0.71
N ILE A 5 -1.85 -8.81 -0.01
CA ILE A 5 -1.25 -8.89 1.31
C ILE A 5 -2.38 -9.01 2.34
N ALA A 6 -2.68 -10.24 2.74
CA ALA A 6 -3.57 -10.51 3.86
C ALA A 6 -2.83 -10.17 5.17
N TYR A 7 -3.06 -8.98 5.71
CA TYR A 7 -2.58 -8.63 7.04
C TYR A 7 -3.47 -9.32 8.08
N THR A 8 -3.07 -10.51 8.52
CA THR A 8 -3.57 -11.09 9.76
C THR A 8 -2.89 -10.36 10.90
N GLN A 9 -3.66 -9.66 11.73
CA GLN A 9 -3.09 -8.94 12.87
C GLN A 9 -2.44 -9.93 13.85
N PRO A 10 -1.15 -9.78 14.20
CA PRO A 10 -0.55 -10.54 15.29
C PRO A 10 -1.08 -10.01 16.63
N GLN A 11 -1.39 -10.93 17.53
CA GLN A 11 -1.84 -10.60 18.87
C GLN A 11 -0.73 -9.86 19.64
N TYR A 12 -1.10 -8.71 20.20
CA TYR A 12 -0.25 -7.82 20.99
C TYR A 12 0.30 -8.55 22.23
N MET A 13 1.63 -8.63 22.35
CA MET A 13 2.34 -9.08 23.55
C MET A 13 3.34 -7.98 23.97
N PRO A 14 3.30 -7.47 25.22
CA PRO A 14 4.21 -6.41 25.64
C PRO A 14 5.59 -6.93 26.07
N GLY A 15 6.63 -6.37 25.43
CA GLY A 15 7.87 -5.88 26.06
C GLY A 15 8.98 -6.86 26.42
N VAL A 16 10.15 -6.70 25.78
CA VAL A 16 11.49 -6.77 26.41
C VAL A 16 12.50 -5.91 25.61
N ASN A 17 13.25 -5.07 26.33
CA ASN A 17 14.40 -4.26 25.87
C ASN A 17 15.71 -5.05 26.06
N LEU A 18 16.62 -5.03 25.09
CA LEU A 18 18.09 -5.21 25.25
C LEU A 18 18.74 -4.90 23.87
N ALA A 19 19.39 -3.74 23.66
CA ALA A 19 20.78 -3.39 23.98
C ALA A 19 21.82 -3.81 22.91
N GLY A 20 22.47 -2.81 22.31
CA GLY A 20 23.91 -2.79 22.04
C GLY A 20 24.44 -3.40 20.73
N GLY A 21 25.15 -2.59 19.92
CA GLY A 21 26.08 -3.09 18.90
C GLY A 21 26.60 -2.00 17.96
N ARG A 22 27.80 -1.49 18.22
CA ARG A 22 28.55 -0.49 17.41
C ARG A 22 29.56 -1.16 16.46
N SER A 23 30.05 -0.37 15.50
CA SER A 23 31.26 -0.55 14.65
C SER A 23 31.07 -1.42 13.40
N ALA A 24 31.69 -1.18 12.23
CA ALA A 24 32.95 -0.53 11.84
C ALA A 24 32.83 0.02 10.39
N LEU A 25 33.35 1.21 10.03
CA LEU A 25 34.68 1.53 9.44
C LEU A 25 35.11 0.74 8.18
N GLY A 26 35.46 1.50 7.13
CA GLY A 26 36.21 1.10 5.92
C GLY A 26 35.59 1.73 4.66
N GLY A 27 36.10 2.81 4.05
CA GLY A 27 37.36 2.91 3.28
C GLY A 27 37.10 2.38 1.85
N VAL A 28 37.25 3.09 0.72
CA VAL A 28 38.33 3.96 0.24
C VAL A 28 37.92 4.72 -1.04
N ALA A 29 38.69 5.78 -1.35
CA ALA A 29 38.77 6.59 -2.58
C ALA A 29 38.89 5.75 -3.90
N SER A 30 38.78 6.24 -5.14
CA SER A 30 39.09 7.55 -5.76
C SER A 30 38.56 7.55 -7.23
N PRO A 31 38.58 8.68 -7.97
CA PRO A 31 37.96 8.83 -9.28
C PRO A 31 38.92 8.42 -10.40
N ASN A 32 38.39 8.04 -11.56
CA ASN A 32 39.20 8.01 -12.78
C ASN A 32 38.47 8.71 -13.93
N GLN A 33 38.95 9.91 -14.21
CA GLN A 33 38.70 10.65 -15.43
C GLN A 33 39.58 10.07 -16.54
N VAL A 34 39.01 9.81 -17.70
CA VAL A 34 39.75 9.82 -18.96
C VAL A 34 38.88 10.52 -19.99
N GLY A 35 39.27 11.76 -20.29
CA GLY A 35 38.85 12.45 -21.50
C GLY A 35 39.52 11.80 -22.70
N LEU A 36 38.75 11.65 -23.78
CA LEU A 36 39.25 11.46 -25.12
C LEU A 36 38.47 12.44 -26.01
N ASP A 37 39.18 13.49 -26.33
CA ASP A 37 39.05 14.31 -27.51
C ASP A 37 38.93 13.42 -28.76
N LEU A 38 37.86 13.60 -29.53
CA LEU A 38 37.87 13.19 -30.92
C LEU A 38 37.38 14.35 -31.78
N SER A 39 38.39 14.90 -32.45
CA SER A 39 38.40 15.89 -33.50
C SER A 39 37.25 15.78 -34.49
N ALA A 40 36.73 16.95 -34.83
CA ALA A 40 35.80 17.20 -35.91
C ALA A 40 36.40 16.79 -37.27
N GLU A 41 35.73 15.88 -37.97
CA GLU A 41 35.88 15.71 -39.41
C GLU A 41 34.64 16.23 -40.14
N LYS A 42 34.85 17.29 -40.91
CA LYS A 42 33.95 17.76 -41.96
C LYS A 42 33.89 16.71 -43.06
N VAL A 43 32.71 16.17 -43.35
CA VAL A 43 32.41 15.57 -44.66
C VAL A 43 31.38 16.42 -45.37
N SER A 44 31.90 17.17 -46.33
CA SER A 44 31.19 17.77 -47.46
C SER A 44 30.66 16.66 -48.36
N GLY A 45 29.37 16.66 -48.70
CA GLY A 45 28.84 15.69 -49.65
C GLY A 45 27.33 15.77 -49.83
N SER A 46 26.94 16.34 -50.96
CA SER A 46 25.60 16.64 -51.44
C SER A 46 24.66 15.45 -51.68
N ARG A 47 23.39 15.66 -51.28
CA ARG A 47 22.11 15.22 -51.87
C ARG A 47 21.96 13.78 -52.39
N SER A 48 21.08 13.03 -51.71
CA SER A 48 20.06 12.21 -52.35
C SER A 48 18.73 12.36 -51.60
N ILE A 49 17.70 12.80 -52.33
CA ILE A 49 16.30 12.77 -51.92
C ILE A 49 15.89 11.29 -51.99
N LEU A 50 15.38 10.74 -50.88
CA LEU A 50 14.40 9.63 -50.73
C LEU A 50 14.74 8.76 -49.48
N ALA A 51 13.78 8.71 -48.55
CA ALA A 51 13.66 7.85 -47.36
C ALA A 51 14.36 8.28 -46.05
N ASP A 52 13.81 9.26 -45.31
CA ASP A 52 14.29 9.53 -43.93
C ASP A 52 13.23 10.04 -42.92
N ARG A 53 11.94 9.70 -43.10
CA ARG A 53 10.87 10.12 -42.15
C ARG A 53 10.71 9.22 -40.93
N GLY A 54 11.53 8.16 -40.78
CA GLY A 54 11.37 7.14 -39.74
C GLY A 54 12.45 7.13 -38.65
N MET A 55 13.62 7.75 -38.88
CA MET A 55 14.76 7.68 -37.96
C MET A 55 14.85 8.90 -37.02
N GLU A 56 14.40 10.06 -37.47
CA GLU A 56 14.38 11.30 -36.67
C GLU A 56 13.31 11.24 -35.55
N THR A 57 12.14 10.69 -35.84
CA THR A 57 11.05 10.50 -34.85
C THR A 57 11.47 9.55 -33.73
N ALA A 58 12.12 8.43 -34.06
CA ALA A 58 12.60 7.46 -33.07
C ALA A 58 13.64 8.05 -32.10
N THR A 59 14.46 9.01 -32.57
CA THR A 59 15.50 9.65 -31.75
C THR A 59 14.90 10.68 -30.79
N ILE A 60 13.91 11.45 -31.24
CA ILE A 60 13.15 12.40 -30.41
C ILE A 60 12.28 11.66 -29.37
N GLU A 61 11.62 10.56 -29.76
CA GLU A 61 10.86 9.70 -28.83
C GLU A 61 11.76 9.11 -27.74
N ARG A 62 12.99 8.71 -28.08
CA ARG A 62 13.94 8.16 -27.11
C ARG A 62 14.51 9.22 -26.17
N ALA A 63 14.74 10.43 -26.64
CA ALA A 63 15.19 11.56 -25.81
C ALA A 63 14.09 12.02 -24.84
N THR A 64 12.84 12.12 -25.31
CA THR A 64 11.68 12.47 -24.48
C THR A 64 11.37 11.38 -23.44
N GLN A 65 11.50 10.10 -23.77
CA GLN A 65 11.39 9.00 -22.80
C GLN A 65 12.49 9.03 -21.73
N LYS A 66 13.74 9.33 -22.10
CA LYS A 66 14.84 9.46 -21.12
C LYS A 66 14.60 10.62 -20.16
N ASN A 67 14.10 11.75 -20.65
CA ASN A 67 13.78 12.89 -19.80
C ASN A 67 12.63 12.59 -18.84
N SER A 68 11.53 11.99 -19.32
CA SER A 68 10.39 11.65 -18.46
C SER A 68 10.72 10.58 -17.41
N ALA A 69 11.54 9.59 -17.75
CA ALA A 69 12.05 8.60 -16.80
C ALA A 69 12.94 9.24 -15.73
N SER A 70 13.82 10.15 -16.14
CA SER A 70 14.68 10.88 -15.20
C SER A 70 13.86 11.75 -14.26
N GLU A 71 12.90 12.53 -14.77
CA GLU A 71 12.02 13.34 -13.93
C GLU A 71 11.20 12.50 -12.94
N LYS A 72 10.69 11.35 -13.39
CA LYS A 72 9.98 10.40 -12.51
C LYS A 72 10.88 9.90 -11.38
N MET A 73 12.15 9.59 -11.65
CA MET A 73 13.12 9.21 -10.62
C MET A 73 13.42 10.34 -9.63
N LEU A 74 13.53 11.58 -10.11
CA LEU A 74 13.70 12.75 -9.23
C LEU A 74 12.48 12.93 -8.30
N LYS A 75 11.27 12.74 -8.82
CA LYS A 75 10.03 12.80 -8.01
C LYS A 75 9.91 11.62 -7.05
N GLN A 76 10.34 10.43 -7.47
CA GLN A 76 10.31 9.22 -6.64
C GLN A 76 11.24 9.35 -5.43
N THR A 77 12.43 9.92 -5.62
CA THR A 77 13.43 10.15 -4.55
C THR A 77 13.13 11.38 -3.70
N GLY A 78 12.10 12.16 -4.03
CA GLY A 78 11.74 13.40 -3.33
C GLY A 78 12.63 14.59 -3.65
N GLN A 79 13.51 14.48 -4.65
CA GLN A 79 14.34 15.60 -5.14
C GLN A 79 13.50 16.63 -5.92
N LYS A 80 12.37 16.20 -6.49
CA LYS A 80 11.35 17.07 -7.11
C LYS A 80 10.00 16.77 -6.48
N GLU A 81 9.16 17.79 -6.34
CA GLU A 81 7.81 17.63 -5.78
C GLU A 81 6.91 16.84 -6.75
N CYS A 82 6.05 16.00 -6.19
CA CYS A 82 5.06 15.22 -6.93
C CYS A 82 3.68 15.77 -6.59
N GLU A 83 3.07 16.50 -7.53
CA GLU A 83 1.78 17.16 -7.31
C GLU A 83 0.67 16.16 -7.04
N THR A 84 0.67 15.01 -7.73
CA THR A 84 -0.31 13.95 -7.50
C THR A 84 -0.27 13.43 -6.07
N CYS A 85 0.92 13.27 -5.50
CA CYS A 85 1.06 12.81 -4.11
C CYS A 85 0.71 13.90 -3.09
N LYS A 86 0.88 15.17 -3.45
CA LYS A 86 0.58 16.35 -2.63
C LYS A 86 -0.90 16.71 -2.60
N GLU A 87 -1.60 16.53 -3.71
CA GLU A 87 -3.03 16.87 -3.82
C GLU A 87 -3.93 15.70 -3.45
N ARG A 88 -3.38 14.49 -3.39
CA ARG A 88 -4.14 13.29 -3.04
C ARG A 88 -4.72 13.42 -1.63
N THR A 89 -6.00 13.14 -1.55
CA THR A 89 -6.73 12.99 -0.30
C THR A 89 -7.28 11.58 -0.17
N TYR A 90 -7.50 11.15 1.06
CA TYR A 90 -8.23 9.95 1.40
C TYR A 90 -9.58 10.34 1.98
N GLN A 91 -10.62 9.61 1.57
CA GLN A 91 -11.98 9.79 2.07
C GLN A 91 -12.63 8.42 2.25
N ASP A 92 -13.25 8.23 3.41
CA ASP A 92 -14.01 7.04 3.74
C ASP A 92 -15.41 7.09 3.09
N GLY A 93 -15.67 6.15 2.19
CA GLY A 93 -16.96 6.01 1.49
C GLY A 93 -18.01 5.20 2.25
N SER A 94 -17.72 4.76 3.48
CA SER A 94 -18.67 3.97 4.27
C SER A 94 -19.84 4.83 4.78
N ASN A 95 -20.94 4.17 5.14
CA ASN A 95 -22.13 4.84 5.70
C ASN A 95 -22.08 5.01 7.23
N ASP A 96 -20.96 4.71 7.91
CA ASP A 96 -20.88 4.84 9.38
C ASP A 96 -20.35 6.23 9.78
N PRO A 97 -21.19 7.19 10.24
CA PRO A 97 -20.73 8.55 10.54
C PRO A 97 -19.75 8.63 11.73
N GLY A 98 -19.58 7.54 12.49
CA GLY A 98 -18.76 7.51 13.71
C GLY A 98 -17.30 7.13 13.50
N VAL A 99 -16.82 7.01 12.26
CA VAL A 99 -15.41 6.73 11.95
C VAL A 99 -14.71 7.95 11.36
N SER A 100 -13.39 7.91 11.37
CA SER A 100 -12.51 8.95 10.82
C SER A 100 -12.65 9.10 9.28
N PHE A 101 -12.00 10.13 8.72
CA PHE A 101 -11.85 10.33 7.27
C PHE A 101 -13.15 10.50 6.44
N LYS A 102 -14.27 10.89 7.05
CA LYS A 102 -15.49 11.28 6.31
C LYS A 102 -15.30 12.46 5.38
N ALA A 103 -14.52 13.44 5.83
CA ALA A 103 -14.08 14.53 4.98
C ALA A 103 -12.77 14.13 4.27
N PRO A 104 -12.59 14.51 2.99
CA PRO A 104 -11.33 14.31 2.30
C PRO A 104 -10.17 14.89 3.11
N THR A 105 -9.22 14.05 3.47
CA THR A 105 -8.07 14.43 4.30
C THR A 105 -6.79 14.10 3.55
N HIS A 106 -5.84 15.03 3.53
CA HIS A 106 -4.54 14.79 2.93
C HIS A 106 -3.74 13.79 3.77
N ILE A 107 -3.22 12.76 3.12
CA ILE A 107 -2.34 11.77 3.75
C ILE A 107 -1.16 11.52 2.83
N SER A 108 0.06 11.71 3.34
CA SER A 108 1.25 11.43 2.56
C SER A 108 1.36 9.94 2.24
N PRO A 109 1.90 9.56 1.06
CA PRO A 109 2.09 8.16 0.67
C PRO A 109 2.78 7.31 1.74
N GLU A 110 3.74 7.90 2.46
CA GLU A 110 4.53 7.26 3.51
C GLU A 110 3.68 6.95 4.75
N ASN A 111 2.71 7.80 5.08
CA ASN A 111 1.83 7.64 6.25
C ASN A 111 0.50 6.93 5.92
N ALA A 112 0.15 6.81 4.64
CA ALA A 112 -1.13 6.28 4.17
C ALA A 112 -1.44 4.88 4.71
N GLY A 113 -0.42 4.00 4.81
CA GLY A 113 -0.63 2.65 5.31
C GLY A 113 -1.08 2.60 6.77
N ALA A 114 -0.41 3.37 7.64
CA ALA A 114 -0.77 3.41 9.06
C ALA A 114 -2.14 4.07 9.28
N ALA A 115 -2.41 5.18 8.58
CA ALA A 115 -3.67 5.91 8.71
C ALA A 115 -4.87 5.09 8.24
N VAL A 116 -4.78 4.44 7.08
CA VAL A 116 -5.85 3.57 6.57
C VAL A 116 -6.02 2.34 7.47
N ALA A 117 -4.94 1.71 7.90
CA ALA A 117 -5.05 0.55 8.81
C ALA A 117 -5.72 0.91 10.15
N ALA A 118 -5.42 2.08 10.71
CA ALA A 118 -6.07 2.58 11.91
C ALA A 118 -7.57 2.82 11.68
N HIS A 119 -7.93 3.45 10.56
CA HIS A 119 -9.31 3.68 10.14
C HIS A 119 -10.11 2.39 9.95
N GLU A 120 -9.55 1.40 9.27
CA GLU A 120 -10.20 0.08 9.15
C GLU A 120 -10.34 -0.61 10.52
N GLY A 121 -9.42 -0.36 11.44
CA GLY A 121 -9.54 -0.78 12.84
C GLY A 121 -10.73 -0.15 13.58
N GLU A 122 -11.09 1.09 13.26
CA GLU A 122 -12.29 1.75 13.80
C GLU A 122 -13.56 1.07 13.29
N HIS A 123 -13.61 0.77 11.99
CA HIS A 123 -14.70 0.00 11.37
C HIS A 123 -14.88 -1.37 12.02
N VAL A 124 -13.77 -2.09 12.20
CA VAL A 124 -13.76 -3.41 12.84
C VAL A 124 -14.40 -3.36 14.23
N GLN A 125 -13.99 -2.40 15.05
CA GLN A 125 -14.47 -2.27 16.42
C GLN A 125 -15.93 -1.84 16.47
N ARG A 126 -16.35 -0.90 15.62
CA ARG A 126 -17.75 -0.44 15.57
C ARG A 126 -18.70 -1.52 15.10
N GLU A 127 -18.36 -2.25 14.04
CA GLU A 127 -19.20 -3.35 13.54
C GLU A 127 -19.35 -4.46 14.57
N ARG A 128 -18.29 -4.75 15.34
CA ARG A 128 -18.35 -5.70 16.46
C ARG A 128 -19.25 -5.21 17.60
N ALA A 129 -19.13 -3.93 17.97
CA ALA A 129 -19.99 -3.33 18.99
C ALA A 129 -21.46 -3.34 18.55
N LYS A 130 -21.74 -2.97 17.30
CA LYS A 130 -23.07 -2.98 16.70
C LYS A 130 -23.69 -4.38 16.70
N ALA A 131 -22.93 -5.40 16.31
CA ALA A 131 -23.39 -6.78 16.37
C ALA A 131 -23.82 -7.17 17.79
N GLY A 132 -23.03 -6.82 18.81
CA GLY A 132 -23.37 -7.04 20.21
C GLY A 132 -24.67 -6.33 20.64
N THR A 133 -24.87 -5.08 20.24
CA THR A 133 -26.11 -4.34 20.56
C THR A 133 -27.34 -4.87 19.84
N GLU A 134 -27.18 -5.48 18.66
CA GLU A 134 -28.27 -6.01 17.84
C GLU A 134 -28.56 -7.50 18.11
N ASN A 135 -27.96 -8.10 19.14
CA ASN A 135 -28.02 -9.55 19.41
C ASN A 135 -27.65 -10.39 18.18
N LYS A 136 -26.53 -10.01 17.54
CA LYS A 136 -25.93 -10.73 16.43
C LYS A 136 -24.54 -11.19 16.82
N GLU A 137 -24.17 -12.36 16.31
CA GLU A 137 -22.83 -12.91 16.43
C GLU A 137 -22.02 -12.53 15.18
N VAL A 138 -20.78 -12.07 15.37
CA VAL A 138 -19.83 -11.85 14.27
C VAL A 138 -19.26 -13.20 13.85
N ILE A 139 -19.55 -13.64 12.63
CA ILE A 139 -19.09 -14.92 12.08
C ILE A 139 -17.74 -14.78 11.40
N ALA A 140 -17.57 -13.68 10.67
CA ALA A 140 -16.35 -13.37 9.95
C ALA A 140 -16.16 -11.87 9.90
N GLN A 141 -14.89 -11.46 9.99
CA GLN A 141 -14.50 -10.08 9.79
C GLN A 141 -13.18 -10.07 9.02
N SER A 142 -13.14 -9.29 7.95
CA SER A 142 -11.95 -9.18 7.10
C SER A 142 -11.72 -7.74 6.72
N VAL A 143 -10.47 -7.30 6.81
CA VAL A 143 -10.01 -6.00 6.32
C VAL A 143 -9.26 -6.21 5.02
N ARG A 144 -9.62 -5.45 3.99
CA ARG A 144 -8.95 -5.40 2.70
C ARG A 144 -8.26 -4.07 2.59
N VAL A 145 -6.96 -4.06 2.29
CA VAL A 145 -6.20 -2.85 2.02
C VAL A 145 -5.88 -2.82 0.53
N TYR A 146 -6.26 -1.74 -0.13
CA TYR A 146 -6.00 -1.52 -1.54
C TYR A 146 -4.73 -0.68 -1.69
N THR A 147 -3.81 -1.11 -2.54
CA THR A 147 -2.61 -0.35 -2.91
C THR A 147 -2.66 0.03 -4.37
N SER A 148 -2.06 1.16 -4.72
CA SER A 148 -1.88 1.58 -6.11
C SER A 148 -0.54 2.28 -6.30
N VAL A 149 -0.22 2.58 -7.55
CA VAL A 149 1.05 3.21 -7.94
C VAL A 149 0.77 4.61 -8.46
N CYS A 150 1.53 5.59 -7.99
CA CYS A 150 1.40 6.96 -8.49
C CYS A 150 1.87 7.02 -9.95
N PRO A 151 1.05 7.53 -10.89
CA PRO A 151 1.46 7.61 -12.29
C PRO A 151 2.65 8.56 -12.48
N GLU A 152 2.73 9.61 -11.67
CA GLU A 152 3.69 10.68 -11.79
C GLU A 152 5.08 10.31 -11.22
N CYS A 153 5.14 9.84 -9.98
CA CYS A 153 6.42 9.48 -9.32
C CYS A 153 6.68 7.97 -9.22
N GLY A 154 5.69 7.11 -9.49
CA GLY A 154 5.87 5.66 -9.44
C GLY A 154 5.95 5.06 -8.04
N LYS A 155 5.78 5.86 -6.97
CA LYS A 155 5.69 5.32 -5.60
C LYS A 155 4.43 4.47 -5.44
N SER A 156 4.59 3.30 -4.83
CA SER A 156 3.47 2.52 -4.32
C SER A 156 2.90 3.19 -3.07
N TYR A 157 1.58 3.26 -2.96
CA TYR A 157 0.90 3.86 -1.81
C TYR A 157 -0.39 3.10 -1.49
N VAL A 158 -0.95 3.34 -0.31
CA VAL A 158 -2.24 2.77 0.09
C VAL A 158 -3.38 3.62 -0.46
N ALA A 159 -4.15 3.03 -1.36
CA ALA A 159 -5.28 3.63 -2.05
C ALA A 159 -6.50 3.81 -1.14
N GLY A 160 -6.70 2.87 -0.23
CA GLY A 160 -7.78 2.85 0.74
C GLY A 160 -7.93 1.47 1.39
N GLY A 161 -8.99 1.30 2.16
CA GLY A 161 -9.34 0.04 2.80
C GLY A 161 -10.83 -0.22 2.74
N GLU A 162 -11.20 -1.46 3.01
CA GLU A 162 -12.58 -1.89 3.16
C GLU A 162 -12.66 -2.99 4.23
N THR A 163 -13.49 -2.73 5.23
CA THR A 163 -13.83 -3.69 6.27
C THR A 163 -15.14 -4.36 5.95
N VAL A 164 -15.12 -5.69 5.86
CA VAL A 164 -16.31 -6.52 5.65
C VAL A 164 -16.55 -7.33 6.91
N THR A 165 -17.71 -7.12 7.53
CA THR A 165 -18.17 -7.88 8.70
C THR A 165 -19.42 -8.66 8.34
N THR A 166 -19.38 -9.98 8.52
CA THR A 166 -20.54 -10.86 8.35
C THR A 166 -21.06 -11.27 9.71
N THR A 167 -22.33 -10.98 9.96
CA THR A 167 -23.00 -11.29 11.22
C THR A 167 -24.15 -12.26 10.99
N ARG A 168 -24.50 -13.01 12.04
CA ARG A 168 -25.65 -13.90 12.07
C ARG A 168 -26.50 -13.54 13.28
N THR A 169 -27.80 -13.37 13.07
CA THR A 169 -28.74 -13.16 14.16
C THR A 169 -28.70 -14.36 15.09
N THR A 170 -28.40 -14.14 16.37
CA THR A 170 -28.60 -15.17 17.38
C THR A 170 -30.08 -15.17 17.72
N THR A 171 -30.87 -16.05 17.07
CA THR A 171 -32.15 -16.42 17.66
C THR A 171 -31.84 -17.03 19.02
N ALA A 172 -32.37 -16.45 20.09
CA ALA A 172 -32.26 -17.03 21.41
C ALA A 172 -32.92 -18.41 21.42
N THR A 173 -32.17 -19.46 21.07
CA THR A 173 -32.63 -20.83 21.17
C THR A 173 -31.54 -21.67 21.79
N THR A 174 -31.86 -22.09 23.00
CA THR A 174 -31.15 -23.02 23.89
C THR A 174 -29.79 -22.54 24.36
N LYS A 175 -29.79 -21.96 25.58
CA LYS A 175 -28.79 -22.38 26.56
C LYS A 175 -28.74 -23.91 26.49
N ALA A 176 -27.67 -24.49 25.95
CA ALA A 176 -27.43 -25.90 26.16
C ALA A 176 -27.48 -26.11 27.68
N LYS A 177 -28.38 -26.98 28.16
CA LYS A 177 -28.41 -27.37 29.56
C LYS A 177 -26.97 -27.79 29.92
N PRO A 178 -26.39 -27.31 31.04
CA PRO A 178 -25.09 -27.79 31.48
C PRO A 178 -25.11 -29.32 31.50
N TYR A 179 -24.09 -29.94 30.90
CA TYR A 179 -23.84 -31.36 31.09
C TYR A 179 -23.58 -31.59 32.57
N GLU A 180 -24.46 -32.34 33.23
CA GLU A 180 -24.23 -32.83 34.59
C GLU A 180 -23.56 -34.20 34.49
N PRO A 181 -22.28 -34.34 34.89
CA PRO A 181 -21.63 -35.63 34.94
C PRO A 181 -22.35 -36.49 36.00
N GLY A 182 -22.99 -37.59 35.59
CA GLY A 182 -23.59 -38.53 36.55
C GLY A 182 -24.76 -39.40 36.08
N GLN A 183 -25.36 -39.15 34.91
CA GLN A 183 -26.38 -40.09 34.40
C GLN A 183 -25.72 -41.27 33.70
N ASN A 184 -25.53 -42.36 34.45
CA ASN A 184 -25.33 -43.69 33.91
C ASN A 184 -26.55 -44.07 33.04
N ILE A 185 -26.32 -44.26 31.74
CA ILE A 185 -27.27 -44.96 30.89
C ILE A 185 -27.15 -46.45 31.19
N ASP A 186 -28.10 -47.01 31.96
CA ASP A 186 -28.23 -48.46 32.10
C ASP A 186 -28.66 -49.04 30.75
N LEU A 187 -27.69 -49.58 30.02
CA LEU A 187 -27.84 -50.07 28.65
C LEU A 187 -28.19 -51.56 28.57
N TYR A 188 -28.68 -52.17 29.65
CA TYR A 188 -29.18 -53.55 29.65
C TYR A 188 -30.37 -53.72 30.61
N ALA A 189 -31.59 -53.62 30.06
CA ALA A 189 -32.81 -54.19 30.63
C ALA A 189 -33.71 -54.69 29.49
#